data_AF-A0A2H0MLR4-F1
#
_entry.id   AF-A0A2H0MLR4-F1
#
_cell.length_a   1.000
_cell.length_b   1.000
_cell.length_c   1.000
_cell.angle_alpha   90.00
_cell.angle_beta   90.00
_cell.angle_gamma   90.00
#
_symmetry.space_group_name_H-M   'P 1'
#
loop_
_entity.id
_entity.type
_entity.pdbx_description
1 polymer ?
#
loop_
_entity_poly.entity_id
_entity_poly.type
_entity_poly.pdbx_seq_one_letter_code
_entity_poly.pdbx_strand_id
1 'polypeptide(L)'
;MGIDRESPGYWAWPDEFRVFFKKTNDRYLTGHLLIWIKSIKSRGSMKRMKISGYILMSVWIWASLSILSWAEEGAKRPFYEYPGNYRDNVNGLKEKFKESFGYELLDLDEEWRPEEIERMQRAFAELPPSFYKLPDLKGFYRISRIQVNLEGRATPPNENETDDVKGATFPTFLLVYRHEGSVYEINVGEDPPRIEFYTPLFYEEEADFRNIVHHEMGHAFDVTQGFLSFSKEWIDLSRFRILNLPALDGKEKDDYLYTFLNDPEVDNYAPVSTRHLPTYSRSNMQEDFANSVAAYVQYPYFQYTHPARYEFLKKYVFRGQEYFPAAPDAKGDPVSRILADLDAGLKENDWDKVMNVAVEVSRSYFPDLEKKIVEGFEKKRAGDSSPETAYRLGVVSCFLLDPGALTFRQNLIREGLVSLEQLLKNSRCHQMARQNFDRMMAQMPPLNVYFFRNDGKDEIQFLDPVLRVAQARGYVTRYHWKVYLEENPDVILLEGDETLTQGGNGSVRLVLKDNQGKVVALPAESKLVLELTALRAHRETFKRFPSQPVKVGFVVKPWLDYFGPKDTSLKVVYPFSQSLLEKRH
;
A
#
# COMPACT_ATOMS: atom_id res chain seq x y z
N MET A 1 -38.33 20.32 5.64
CA MET A 1 -38.65 21.66 5.10
C MET A 1 -37.71 22.67 5.76
N GLY A 2 -37.19 23.65 5.00
CA GLY A 2 -36.63 24.90 5.54
C GLY A 2 -35.21 24.85 6.12
N ILE A 3 -34.33 25.71 5.58
CA ILE A 3 -32.94 25.94 6.01
C ILE A 3 -32.83 27.35 6.61
N ASP A 4 -31.98 27.51 7.63
CA ASP A 4 -31.09 28.65 7.99
C ASP A 4 -30.98 28.76 9.52
N ARG A 5 -29.92 29.27 10.18
CA ARG A 5 -28.47 29.47 9.97
C ARG A 5 -27.98 30.17 11.26
N GLU A 6 -26.77 29.82 11.73
CA GLU A 6 -25.86 30.66 12.55
C GLU A 6 -26.25 31.10 13.99
N SER A 7 -25.57 30.50 14.99
CA SER A 7 -24.56 31.06 15.96
C SER A 7 -24.69 32.51 16.49
N PRO A 8 -24.14 32.93 17.68
CA PRO A 8 -22.87 32.46 18.31
C PRO A 8 -22.72 32.59 19.87
N GLY A 9 -21.51 32.35 20.43
CA GLY A 9 -21.10 32.78 21.81
C GLY A 9 -20.07 31.88 22.52
N TYR A 10 -18.75 31.85 22.21
CA TYR A 10 -17.64 32.80 22.48
C TYR A 10 -17.00 32.80 23.88
N TRP A 11 -15.67 32.59 23.95
CA TRP A 11 -14.57 33.39 24.59
C TRP A 11 -13.21 32.72 24.16
N ALA A 12 -12.36 33.22 23.23
CA ALA A 12 -11.42 34.37 23.28
C ALA A 12 -10.18 34.14 24.19
N TRP A 13 -8.91 34.49 23.89
CA TRP A 13 -8.13 35.03 22.72
C TRP A 13 -6.59 34.92 23.05
N PRO A 14 -5.54 35.36 22.27
CA PRO A 14 -5.47 36.29 21.11
C PRO A 14 -4.65 35.89 19.84
N ASP A 15 -4.82 36.71 18.79
CA ASP A 15 -4.17 36.78 17.46
C ASP A 15 -2.61 36.99 17.48
N GLU A 16 -1.82 37.02 16.39
CA GLU A 16 -2.05 37.50 15.01
C GLU A 16 -1.19 36.79 13.92
N PHE A 17 -1.83 36.38 12.82
CA PHE A 17 -1.37 36.58 11.43
C PHE A 17 -2.55 36.31 10.48
N ARG A 18 -2.91 37.25 9.59
CA ARG A 18 -3.92 37.03 8.52
C ARG A 18 -3.40 37.51 7.17
N VAL A 19 -3.44 36.63 6.17
CA VAL A 19 -3.17 36.98 4.77
C VAL A 19 -4.52 37.02 4.03
N PHE A 20 -4.82 38.15 3.38
CA PHE A 20 -6.01 38.28 2.55
C PHE A 20 -5.66 38.08 1.07
N PHE A 21 -6.24 37.06 0.45
CA PHE A 21 -6.23 36.90 -1.00
C PHE A 21 -7.59 37.34 -1.56
N LYS A 22 -7.60 38.39 -2.39
CA LYS A 22 -8.78 38.78 -3.17
C LYS A 22 -8.66 38.13 -4.55
N LYS A 23 -9.61 37.25 -4.90
CA LYS A 23 -9.68 36.64 -6.22
C LYS A 23 -10.05 37.72 -7.26
N THR A 24 -9.15 37.97 -8.20
CA THR A 24 -9.43 38.69 -9.46
C THR A 24 -9.03 37.79 -10.62
N ASN A 25 -9.81 37.83 -11.69
CA ASN A 25 -9.52 37.04 -12.89
C ASN A 25 -8.25 37.53 -13.60
N ASP A 26 -7.72 36.64 -14.42
CA ASP A 26 -6.57 36.78 -15.32
C ASP A 26 -5.16 36.72 -14.70
N ARG A 27 -4.22 36.38 -15.58
CA ARG A 27 -2.97 35.69 -15.29
C ARG A 27 -1.92 36.63 -14.66
N TYR A 28 -0.93 36.01 -14.02
CA TYR A 28 0.23 36.59 -13.30
C TYR A 28 0.00 36.99 -11.83
N LEU A 29 0.67 36.27 -10.94
CA LEU A 29 0.77 36.55 -9.50
C LEU A 29 2.02 37.42 -9.22
N THR A 30 1.86 38.73 -9.12
CA THR A 30 2.87 39.65 -8.58
C THR A 30 2.51 40.05 -7.15
N GLY A 31 3.02 39.29 -6.18
CA GLY A 31 2.87 39.62 -4.75
C GLY A 31 3.92 40.64 -4.30
N HIS A 32 3.51 41.88 -4.02
CA HIS A 32 4.37 42.85 -3.33
C HIS A 32 4.36 42.62 -1.81
N LEU A 33 5.50 42.20 -1.26
CA LEU A 33 5.67 42.04 0.19
C LEU A 33 5.97 43.38 0.86
N LEU A 34 4.95 44.03 1.44
CA LEU A 34 5.11 45.21 2.29
C LEU A 34 5.25 44.79 3.76
N ILE A 35 6.49 44.73 4.27
CA ILE A 35 6.76 44.45 5.69
C ILE A 35 6.71 45.77 6.49
N TRP A 36 5.78 45.84 7.44
CA TRP A 36 5.75 46.91 8.46
C TRP A 36 6.55 46.48 9.71
N ILE A 37 7.79 46.95 9.85
CA ILE A 37 8.59 46.65 11.05
C ILE A 37 8.22 47.64 12.17
N LYS A 38 7.51 47.16 13.19
CA LYS A 38 7.19 47.94 14.39
C LYS A 38 8.44 48.04 15.29
N SER A 39 9.05 49.22 15.31
CA SER A 39 10.29 49.50 16.05
C SER A 39 10.18 49.18 17.55
N ILE A 40 11.07 48.31 18.04
CA ILE A 40 11.35 48.17 19.47
C ILE A 40 12.19 49.37 19.91
N LYS A 41 11.62 50.20 20.80
CA LYS A 41 12.35 51.30 21.45
C LYS A 41 13.23 50.77 22.58
N SER A 42 14.55 50.78 22.40
CA SER A 42 15.47 50.97 23.52
C SER A 42 15.57 52.47 23.85
N ARG A 43 15.54 52.83 25.14
CA ARG A 43 15.80 54.21 25.60
C ARG A 43 17.31 54.34 25.89
N GLY A 44 18.01 55.25 25.21
CA GLY A 44 19.43 55.50 25.49
C GLY A 44 20.13 56.47 24.53
N SER A 45 19.94 57.78 24.77
CA SER A 45 20.74 58.93 24.26
C SER A 45 21.26 58.98 22.80
N MET A 46 20.67 59.91 22.06
CA MET A 46 21.10 60.47 20.76
C MET A 46 22.60 60.84 20.63
N LYS A 47 23.15 60.66 19.42
CA LYS A 47 23.38 61.78 18.47
C LYS A 47 23.46 61.30 17.02
N ARG A 48 22.89 62.09 16.10
CA ARG A 48 22.85 61.82 14.65
C ARG A 48 24.08 62.40 13.96
N MET A 49 24.56 61.73 12.90
CA MET A 49 24.93 62.43 11.67
C MET A 49 24.66 61.54 10.46
N LYS A 50 23.96 62.07 9.45
CA LYS A 50 23.76 61.38 8.16
C LYS A 50 24.97 61.68 7.28
N ILE A 51 25.57 60.66 6.68
CA ILE A 51 26.28 60.78 5.40
C ILE A 51 25.75 59.68 4.49
N SER A 52 25.27 60.09 3.32
CA SER A 52 24.83 59.23 2.23
C SER A 52 26.04 58.67 1.50
N GLY A 53 26.14 57.35 1.40
CA GLY A 53 27.16 56.66 0.62
C GLY A 53 26.71 55.25 0.28
N TYR A 54 26.42 55.00 -1.00
CA TYR A 54 26.29 53.64 -1.51
C TYR A 54 27.70 53.05 -1.59
N ILE A 55 27.98 52.04 -0.77
CA ILE A 55 29.13 51.15 -0.95
C ILE A 55 28.58 49.76 -1.23
N LEU A 56 28.61 49.37 -2.51
CA LEU A 56 28.63 47.95 -2.85
C LEU A 56 29.95 47.38 -2.29
N MET A 57 29.86 46.47 -1.32
CA MET A 57 30.89 45.44 -1.16
C MET A 57 30.23 44.08 -1.33
N SER A 58 30.36 43.56 -2.56
CA SER A 58 30.17 42.15 -2.86
C SER A 58 31.23 41.32 -2.15
N VAL A 59 30.82 40.52 -1.16
CA VAL A 59 31.61 39.39 -0.67
C VAL A 59 30.90 38.12 -1.13
N TRP A 60 31.48 37.49 -2.15
CA TRP A 60 31.07 36.16 -2.58
C TRP A 60 31.63 35.13 -1.61
N ILE A 61 30.76 34.34 -0.97
CA ILE A 61 31.12 33.05 -0.40
C ILE A 61 30.17 32.02 -0.99
N TRP A 62 30.73 31.16 -1.85
CA TRP A 62 30.05 29.94 -2.30
C TRP A 62 30.00 28.95 -1.14
N ALA A 63 28.79 28.54 -0.75
CA ALA A 63 28.57 27.35 0.05
C ALA A 63 27.39 26.59 -0.54
N SER A 64 27.67 25.40 -1.04
CA SER A 64 26.76 24.56 -1.82
C SER A 64 25.58 24.03 -1.01
N LEU A 65 24.39 24.56 -1.27
CA LEU A 65 23.11 23.94 -0.96
C LEU A 65 22.42 23.58 -2.28
N SER A 66 22.89 22.50 -2.91
CA SER A 66 22.36 21.99 -4.18
C SER A 66 21.00 21.32 -3.96
N ILE A 67 19.96 22.13 -3.81
CA ILE A 67 18.59 21.72 -4.12
C ILE A 67 18.58 21.43 -5.63
N LEU A 68 18.70 20.16 -6.00
CA LEU A 68 18.57 19.70 -7.40
C LEU A 68 17.09 19.66 -7.82
N SER A 69 16.41 20.80 -7.69
CA SER A 69 15.27 21.12 -8.54
C SER A 69 15.84 21.58 -9.88
N TRP A 70 15.82 20.71 -10.89
CA TRP A 70 16.03 21.13 -12.27
C TRP A 70 14.81 21.91 -12.75
N ALA A 71 14.78 23.20 -12.41
CA ALA A 71 14.02 24.19 -13.15
C ALA A 71 14.94 24.69 -14.26
N GLU A 72 14.73 24.24 -15.50
CA GLU A 72 15.34 24.89 -16.66
C GLU A 72 14.91 26.35 -16.71
N GLU A 73 15.88 27.26 -16.85
CA GLU A 73 15.59 28.65 -17.16
C GLU A 73 14.97 28.75 -18.54
N GLY A 74 13.65 28.91 -18.60
CA GLY A 74 13.01 29.75 -19.61
C GLY A 74 13.23 29.36 -21.07
N ALA A 75 13.58 28.11 -21.38
CA ALA A 75 13.26 27.56 -22.67
C ALA A 75 11.73 27.68 -22.83
N LYS A 76 11.27 28.62 -23.66
CA LYS A 76 9.86 28.62 -24.08
C LYS A 76 9.61 27.20 -24.58
N ARG A 77 8.67 26.47 -23.95
CA ARG A 77 8.22 25.17 -24.46
C ARG A 77 8.07 25.33 -25.96
N PRO A 78 8.74 24.52 -26.80
CA PRO A 78 8.44 24.50 -28.21
C PRO A 78 6.93 24.32 -28.30
N PHE A 79 6.25 25.26 -28.96
CA PHE A 79 4.84 25.08 -29.24
C PHE A 79 4.81 23.92 -30.23
N TYR A 80 4.62 22.71 -29.71
CA TYR A 80 4.62 21.50 -30.51
C TYR A 80 3.28 21.48 -31.23
N GLU A 81 3.18 22.29 -32.29
CA GLU A 81 2.15 22.18 -33.31
C GLU A 81 2.32 20.80 -33.93
N TYR A 82 1.66 19.81 -33.34
CA TYR A 82 1.46 18.52 -33.98
C TYR A 82 0.74 18.80 -35.31
N PRO A 83 1.34 18.52 -36.48
CA PRO A 83 0.87 19.04 -37.77
C PRO A 83 -0.33 18.26 -38.33
N GLY A 84 -1.19 17.74 -37.45
CA GLY A 84 -2.36 16.93 -37.78
C GLY A 84 -3.46 17.09 -36.73
N ASN A 85 -4.61 16.47 -36.96
CA ASN A 85 -5.71 16.51 -36.00
C ASN A 85 -5.42 15.56 -34.83
N TYR A 86 -4.99 16.12 -33.70
CA TYR A 86 -4.73 15.37 -32.46
C TYR A 86 -5.91 14.49 -32.04
N ARG A 87 -7.14 14.98 -32.23
CA ARG A 87 -8.37 14.26 -31.88
C ARG A 87 -8.60 13.04 -32.76
N ASP A 88 -8.28 13.12 -34.06
CA ASP A 88 -8.39 11.97 -34.97
C ASP A 88 -7.34 10.90 -34.65
N ASN A 89 -6.13 11.31 -34.25
CA ASN A 89 -5.11 10.38 -33.78
C ASN A 89 -5.55 9.65 -32.49
N VAL A 90 -6.04 10.39 -31.48
CA VAL A 90 -6.60 9.80 -30.25
C VAL A 90 -7.74 8.83 -30.59
N ASN A 91 -8.72 9.24 -31.39
CA ASN A 91 -9.83 8.38 -31.81
C ASN A 91 -9.34 7.11 -32.52
N GLY A 92 -8.39 7.22 -33.45
CA GLY A 92 -7.81 6.07 -34.14
C GLY A 92 -7.08 5.10 -33.21
N LEU A 93 -6.36 5.61 -32.21
CA LEU A 93 -5.70 4.79 -31.18
C LEU A 93 -6.71 4.09 -30.25
N LYS A 94 -7.82 4.76 -29.92
CA LYS A 94 -8.93 4.19 -29.13
C LYS A 94 -9.66 3.08 -29.88
N GLU A 95 -10.03 3.30 -31.14
CA GLU A 95 -10.67 2.27 -31.96
C GLU A 95 -9.72 1.07 -32.18
N LYS A 96 -8.43 1.29 -32.44
CA LYS A 96 -7.44 0.20 -32.51
C LYS A 96 -7.35 -0.61 -31.20
N PHE A 97 -7.41 0.06 -30.03
CA PHE A 97 -7.43 -0.63 -28.73
C PHE A 97 -8.71 -1.48 -28.57
N LYS A 98 -9.87 -0.92 -28.96
CA LYS A 98 -11.17 -1.59 -28.96
C LYS A 98 -11.23 -2.79 -29.91
N GLU A 99 -10.69 -2.67 -31.12
CA GLU A 99 -10.57 -3.78 -32.08
C GLU A 99 -9.70 -4.91 -31.53
N SER A 100 -8.57 -4.56 -30.91
CA SER A 100 -7.58 -5.52 -30.39
C SER A 100 -8.09 -6.29 -29.16
N PHE A 101 -8.67 -5.58 -28.18
CA PHE A 101 -8.95 -6.13 -26.85
C PHE A 101 -10.44 -6.20 -26.51
N GLY A 102 -11.29 -5.49 -27.27
CA GLY A 102 -12.75 -5.48 -27.10
C GLY A 102 -13.31 -4.39 -26.20
N TYR A 103 -12.48 -3.44 -25.75
CA TYR A 103 -12.83 -2.48 -24.71
C TYR A 103 -12.77 -1.04 -25.18
N GLU A 104 -13.68 -0.20 -24.69
CA GLU A 104 -13.64 1.24 -24.98
C GLU A 104 -12.68 1.98 -24.03
N LEU A 105 -11.99 3.00 -24.53
CA LEU A 105 -11.22 3.96 -23.72
C LEU A 105 -12.03 5.23 -23.58
N LEU A 106 -12.73 5.36 -22.45
CA LEU A 106 -13.74 6.37 -22.20
C LEU A 106 -13.13 7.56 -21.46
N ASP A 107 -13.41 8.77 -21.95
CA ASP A 107 -13.08 10.03 -21.27
C ASP A 107 -14.17 10.36 -20.24
N LEU A 108 -13.80 10.87 -19.07
CA LEU A 108 -14.74 11.45 -18.10
C LEU A 108 -14.38 12.90 -17.80
N ASP A 109 -13.67 13.18 -16.70
CA ASP A 109 -13.17 14.53 -16.37
C ASP A 109 -11.76 14.79 -16.92
N GLU A 110 -11.09 13.77 -17.44
CA GLU A 110 -9.83 13.84 -18.19
C GLU A 110 -9.97 13.11 -19.54
N GLU A 111 -9.25 13.61 -20.56
CA GLU A 111 -9.14 12.97 -21.88
C GLU A 111 -7.92 12.04 -21.95
N TRP A 112 -8.09 10.87 -22.57
CA TRP A 112 -6.99 9.95 -22.86
C TRP A 112 -5.98 10.56 -23.83
N ARG A 113 -4.68 10.54 -23.47
CA ARG A 113 -3.60 11.03 -24.34
C ARG A 113 -3.01 9.90 -25.20
N PRO A 114 -2.47 10.18 -26.40
CA PRO A 114 -1.85 9.16 -27.26
C PRO A 114 -0.82 8.28 -26.54
N GLU A 115 0.06 8.89 -25.75
CA GLU A 115 1.08 8.18 -24.97
C GLU A 115 0.47 7.29 -23.88
N GLU A 116 -0.63 7.70 -23.25
CA GLU A 116 -1.35 6.88 -22.27
C GLU A 116 -2.00 5.66 -22.96
N ILE A 117 -2.61 5.86 -24.13
CA ILE A 117 -3.22 4.78 -24.92
C ILE A 117 -2.16 3.79 -25.43
N GLU A 118 -1.00 4.26 -25.86
CA GLU A 118 0.10 3.38 -26.29
C GLU A 118 0.67 2.55 -25.13
N ARG A 119 0.77 3.12 -23.93
CA ARG A 119 1.14 2.37 -22.71
C ARG A 119 0.10 1.30 -22.39
N MET A 120 -1.19 1.64 -22.45
CA MET A 120 -2.29 0.69 -22.30
C MET A 120 -2.22 -0.43 -23.35
N GLN A 121 -1.98 -0.12 -24.63
CA GLN A 121 -1.82 -1.13 -25.69
C GLN A 121 -0.71 -2.13 -25.37
N ARG A 122 0.44 -1.68 -24.85
CA ARG A 122 1.55 -2.57 -24.45
C ARG A 122 1.19 -3.43 -23.24
N ALA A 123 0.58 -2.85 -22.20
CA ALA A 123 0.15 -3.60 -21.03
C ALA A 123 -0.86 -4.69 -21.39
N PHE A 124 -1.86 -4.39 -22.23
CA PHE A 124 -2.88 -5.36 -22.63
C PHE A 124 -2.35 -6.46 -23.54
N ALA A 125 -1.37 -6.17 -24.41
CA ALA A 125 -0.74 -7.17 -25.27
C ALA A 125 0.02 -8.27 -24.51
N GLU A 126 0.36 -8.05 -23.24
CA GLU A 126 0.95 -9.09 -22.37
C GLU A 126 -0.11 -10.03 -21.78
N LEU A 127 -1.41 -9.70 -21.77
CA LEU A 127 -2.48 -10.55 -21.25
C LEU A 127 -2.91 -11.61 -22.29
N PRO A 128 -3.41 -12.79 -21.87
CA PRO A 128 -3.91 -13.79 -22.80
C PRO A 128 -5.33 -13.41 -23.31
N PRO A 129 -5.82 -14.04 -24.39
CA PRO A 129 -7.17 -13.79 -24.90
C PRO A 129 -8.34 -14.05 -23.95
N SER A 130 -8.12 -14.69 -22.79
CA SER A 130 -9.15 -14.83 -21.74
C SER A 130 -9.48 -13.53 -21.02
N PHE A 131 -8.60 -12.53 -21.06
CA PHE A 131 -8.85 -11.18 -20.52
C PHE A 131 -9.41 -10.21 -21.56
N TYR A 132 -9.68 -10.65 -22.79
CA TYR A 132 -10.26 -9.81 -23.84
C TYR A 132 -11.77 -10.05 -23.92
N LYS A 133 -12.56 -8.97 -24.10
CA LYS A 133 -14.03 -9.04 -24.20
C LYS A 133 -14.69 -9.73 -22.99
N LEU A 134 -14.22 -9.43 -21.77
CA LEU A 134 -14.85 -9.92 -20.54
C LEU A 134 -16.33 -9.54 -20.49
N PRO A 135 -17.23 -10.42 -20.01
CA PRO A 135 -18.66 -10.14 -19.91
C PRO A 135 -18.96 -8.82 -19.20
N ASP A 136 -19.80 -8.00 -19.82
CA ASP A 136 -20.38 -6.77 -19.27
C ASP A 136 -19.38 -5.66 -18.85
N LEU A 137 -18.07 -5.90 -18.94
CA LEU A 137 -17.01 -4.88 -18.85
C LEU A 137 -16.94 -4.08 -20.15
N LYS A 138 -17.53 -2.87 -20.13
CA LYS A 138 -17.57 -1.99 -21.30
C LYS A 138 -16.19 -1.43 -21.69
N GLY A 139 -15.38 -1.06 -20.70
CA GLY A 139 -14.10 -0.39 -20.95
C GLY A 139 -13.50 0.31 -19.74
N PHE A 140 -12.50 1.15 -20.04
CA PHE A 140 -11.65 1.82 -19.07
C PHE A 140 -11.91 3.31 -19.07
N TYR A 141 -12.10 3.89 -17.89
CA TYR A 141 -12.50 5.28 -17.71
C TYR A 141 -11.29 6.10 -17.25
N ARG A 142 -10.95 7.16 -17.99
CA ARG A 142 -9.88 8.10 -17.60
C ARG A 142 -10.47 9.15 -16.67
N ILE A 143 -9.94 9.22 -15.44
CA ILE A 143 -10.41 10.14 -14.41
C ILE A 143 -9.22 10.93 -13.83
N SER A 144 -9.42 12.17 -13.41
CA SER A 144 -8.37 13.00 -12.80
C SER A 144 -7.82 12.38 -11.51
N ARG A 145 -8.70 11.96 -10.61
CA ARG A 145 -8.44 11.37 -9.28
C ARG A 145 -9.67 10.59 -8.80
N ILE A 146 -9.50 9.73 -7.81
CA ILE A 146 -10.61 8.98 -7.25
C ILE A 146 -11.67 9.90 -6.59
N GLN A 147 -12.95 9.66 -6.88
CA GLN A 147 -14.08 10.44 -6.36
C GLN A 147 -14.85 9.67 -5.29
N VAL A 148 -14.23 9.31 -4.17
CA VAL A 148 -14.94 8.66 -3.04
C VAL A 148 -15.42 9.67 -2.00
N ASN A 149 -16.75 9.75 -1.82
CA ASN A 149 -17.35 10.16 -0.55
C ASN A 149 -17.38 8.94 0.38
N LEU A 150 -16.26 8.64 1.06
CA LEU A 150 -16.21 7.63 2.12
C LEU A 150 -16.63 8.23 3.47
N GLU A 151 -17.93 8.28 3.72
CA GLU A 151 -18.41 8.43 5.10
C GLU A 151 -17.95 7.22 5.93
N GLY A 152 -17.11 7.44 6.95
CA GLY A 152 -16.88 6.48 8.02
C GLY A 152 -15.59 5.64 7.98
N ARG A 153 -14.66 5.82 7.02
CA ARG A 153 -13.28 5.29 7.16
C ARG A 153 -12.34 6.39 7.63
N ALA A 154 -11.67 6.15 8.75
CA ALA A 154 -10.63 7.03 9.25
C ALA A 154 -9.43 7.04 8.29
N THR A 155 -9.35 8.07 7.46
CA THR A 155 -8.16 8.38 6.66
C THR A 155 -6.97 8.59 7.59
N PRO A 156 -5.82 7.96 7.35
CA PRO A 156 -4.57 8.32 8.01
C PRO A 156 -4.33 9.85 8.04
N PRO A 157 -3.76 10.43 9.10
CA PRO A 157 -3.79 11.88 9.36
C PRO A 157 -2.85 12.75 8.51
N ASN A 158 -2.51 12.31 7.30
CA ASN A 158 -1.80 13.10 6.30
C ASN A 158 -2.76 13.40 5.14
N GLU A 159 -3.40 14.55 5.20
CA GLU A 159 -4.28 15.07 4.15
C GLU A 159 -3.54 15.05 2.79
N ASN A 160 -4.09 14.26 1.83
CA ASN A 160 -3.80 14.14 0.38
C ASN A 160 -3.84 12.68 -0.17
N GLU A 161 -4.29 11.68 0.60
CA GLU A 161 -4.25 10.25 0.17
C GLU A 161 -5.10 9.86 -1.06
N THR A 162 -5.98 10.73 -1.58
CA THR A 162 -6.64 10.50 -2.87
C THR A 162 -5.70 10.61 -4.08
N ASP A 163 -4.51 11.20 -3.90
CA ASP A 163 -3.59 11.57 -4.98
C ASP A 163 -2.54 10.48 -5.31
N ASP A 164 -2.56 9.30 -4.64
CA ASP A 164 -1.71 8.14 -4.99
C ASP A 164 -2.52 6.88 -5.36
N VAL A 165 -3.86 6.96 -5.38
CA VAL A 165 -4.72 5.90 -5.94
C VAL A 165 -4.59 5.93 -7.46
N LYS A 166 -4.31 4.76 -8.06
CA LYS A 166 -3.90 4.63 -9.48
C LYS A 166 -4.97 3.99 -10.37
N GLY A 167 -5.71 3.05 -9.82
CA GLY A 167 -6.93 2.53 -10.42
C GLY A 167 -7.94 2.14 -9.35
N ALA A 168 -9.15 1.83 -9.80
CA ALA A 168 -10.16 1.17 -8.99
C ALA A 168 -11.08 0.34 -9.89
N THR A 169 -11.44 -0.85 -9.44
CA THR A 169 -12.37 -1.75 -10.11
C THR A 169 -13.74 -1.74 -9.41
N PHE A 170 -14.82 -1.72 -10.20
CA PHE A 170 -16.22 -1.71 -9.77
C PHE A 170 -17.01 -2.83 -10.47
N PRO A 171 -18.18 -3.25 -9.94
CA PRO A 171 -18.82 -2.83 -8.68
C PRO A 171 -18.08 -3.22 -7.40
N THR A 172 -18.32 -2.44 -6.33
CA THR A 172 -18.05 -2.86 -4.96
C THR A 172 -19.07 -3.91 -4.52
N PHE A 173 -18.84 -4.59 -3.41
CA PHE A 173 -19.73 -5.62 -2.86
C PHE A 173 -19.72 -5.57 -1.32
N LEU A 174 -20.74 -6.20 -0.72
CA LEU A 174 -20.86 -6.36 0.73
C LEU A 174 -20.96 -7.84 1.09
N LEU A 175 -20.19 -8.26 2.08
CA LEU A 175 -20.20 -9.62 2.62
C LEU A 175 -21.19 -9.69 3.78
N VAL A 176 -22.33 -10.34 3.57
CA VAL A 176 -23.46 -10.39 4.52
C VAL A 176 -23.84 -11.83 4.83
N TYR A 177 -23.89 -12.19 6.09
CA TYR A 177 -24.52 -13.43 6.55
C TYR A 177 -26.02 -13.21 6.76
N ARG A 178 -26.83 -14.09 6.17
CA ARG A 178 -28.29 -14.12 6.30
C ARG A 178 -28.70 -15.13 7.35
N HIS A 179 -29.31 -14.67 8.45
CA HIS A 179 -29.76 -15.56 9.51
C HIS A 179 -30.92 -16.46 9.04
N GLU A 180 -31.90 -15.89 8.33
CA GLU A 180 -33.13 -16.60 7.90
C GLU A 180 -32.86 -17.80 6.97
N GLY A 181 -31.72 -17.82 6.27
CA GLY A 181 -31.27 -18.96 5.46
C GLY A 181 -30.04 -19.70 5.98
N SER A 182 -29.34 -19.16 6.99
CA SER A 182 -27.97 -19.56 7.38
C SER A 182 -26.97 -19.54 6.20
N VAL A 183 -27.04 -18.49 5.36
CA VAL A 183 -26.26 -18.36 4.12
C VAL A 183 -25.27 -17.21 4.22
N TYR A 184 -24.04 -17.42 3.76
CA TYR A 184 -23.05 -16.37 3.56
C TYR A 184 -23.18 -15.82 2.13
N GLU A 185 -23.64 -14.58 1.99
CA GLU A 185 -23.87 -13.91 0.71
C GLU A 185 -22.75 -12.91 0.37
N ILE A 186 -22.49 -12.76 -0.93
CA ILE A 186 -21.65 -11.71 -1.53
C ILE A 186 -22.60 -10.84 -2.34
N ASN A 187 -23.04 -9.72 -1.75
CA ASN A 187 -24.02 -8.82 -2.35
C ASN A 187 -23.30 -7.82 -3.25
N VAL A 188 -23.45 -7.96 -4.57
CA VAL A 188 -22.79 -7.12 -5.57
C VAL A 188 -23.51 -5.77 -5.68
N GLY A 189 -22.75 -4.68 -5.80
CA GLY A 189 -23.26 -3.33 -5.98
C GLY A 189 -23.90 -3.11 -7.35
N GLU A 190 -24.79 -2.13 -7.45
CA GLU A 190 -25.60 -1.86 -8.66
C GLU A 190 -24.79 -1.33 -9.86
N ASP A 191 -23.60 -0.76 -9.60
CA ASP A 191 -22.67 -0.24 -10.59
C ASP A 191 -22.28 -1.30 -11.66
N PRO A 192 -22.35 -0.99 -12.97
CA PRO A 192 -21.89 -1.93 -13.99
C PRO A 192 -20.36 -2.14 -13.90
N PRO A 193 -19.86 -3.33 -14.29
CA PRO A 193 -18.42 -3.61 -14.31
C PRO A 193 -17.61 -2.55 -15.07
N ARG A 194 -16.67 -1.91 -14.37
CA ARG A 194 -15.77 -0.91 -14.94
C ARG A 194 -14.45 -0.85 -14.18
N ILE A 195 -13.42 -0.39 -14.87
CA ILE A 195 -12.15 0.01 -14.26
C ILE A 195 -11.94 1.51 -14.52
N GLU A 196 -11.65 2.24 -13.46
CA GLU A 196 -11.26 3.64 -13.49
C GLU A 196 -9.74 3.75 -13.34
N PHE A 197 -9.09 4.58 -14.17
CA PHE A 197 -7.66 4.86 -14.07
C PHE A 197 -7.40 6.34 -13.83
N TYR A 198 -6.60 6.61 -12.81
CA TYR A 198 -6.36 7.95 -12.28
C TYR A 198 -5.03 8.51 -12.74
N THR A 199 -4.91 9.83 -12.74
CA THR A 199 -3.70 10.56 -13.18
C THR A 199 -2.37 10.05 -12.59
N PRO A 200 -2.27 9.64 -11.29
CA PRO A 200 -1.02 9.11 -10.73
C PRO A 200 -0.46 7.89 -11.48
N LEU A 201 -1.32 7.04 -12.06
CA LEU A 201 -0.89 5.85 -12.80
C LEU A 201 0.02 6.21 -13.99
N PHE A 202 -0.31 7.27 -14.71
CA PHE A 202 0.40 7.62 -15.94
C PHE A 202 1.76 8.27 -15.70
N TYR A 203 2.10 8.55 -14.43
CA TYR A 203 3.44 8.94 -13.97
C TYR A 203 4.25 7.77 -13.41
N GLU A 204 3.72 6.55 -13.41
CA GLU A 204 4.46 5.35 -13.01
C GLU A 204 5.51 4.93 -14.05
N GLU A 205 6.57 4.28 -13.57
CA GLU A 205 7.54 3.58 -14.41
C GLU A 205 6.85 2.40 -15.12
N GLU A 206 7.33 2.00 -16.30
CA GLU A 206 6.60 1.04 -17.15
C GLU A 206 6.36 -0.32 -16.47
N ALA A 207 7.28 -0.78 -15.61
CA ALA A 207 7.10 -2.04 -14.87
C ALA A 207 5.99 -1.96 -13.81
N ASP A 208 5.95 -0.88 -13.01
CA ASP A 208 4.89 -0.66 -12.02
C ASP A 208 3.54 -0.39 -12.72
N PHE A 209 3.54 0.39 -13.82
CA PHE A 209 2.35 0.66 -14.64
C PHE A 209 1.70 -0.62 -15.17
N ARG A 210 2.47 -1.50 -15.85
CA ARG A 210 1.92 -2.76 -16.38
C ARG A 210 1.42 -3.66 -15.25
N ASN A 211 2.13 -3.71 -14.13
CA ASN A 211 1.71 -4.52 -12.98
C ASN A 211 0.38 -4.03 -12.38
N ILE A 212 0.17 -2.72 -12.24
CA ILE A 212 -1.10 -2.15 -11.76
C ILE A 212 -2.23 -2.44 -12.75
N VAL A 213 -2.00 -2.27 -14.06
CA VAL A 213 -3.00 -2.61 -15.08
C VAL A 213 -3.38 -4.09 -15.06
N HIS A 214 -2.40 -4.99 -14.86
CA HIS A 214 -2.66 -6.44 -14.72
C HIS A 214 -3.36 -6.81 -13.41
N HIS A 215 -3.09 -6.06 -12.34
CA HIS A 215 -3.77 -6.20 -11.05
C HIS A 215 -5.25 -5.82 -11.15
N GLU A 216 -5.58 -4.63 -11.69
CA GLU A 216 -6.99 -4.22 -11.91
C GLU A 216 -7.71 -5.20 -12.85
N MET A 217 -7.04 -5.67 -13.91
CA MET A 217 -7.61 -6.72 -14.75
C MET A 217 -7.84 -8.04 -14.03
N GLY A 218 -7.09 -8.34 -12.97
CA GLY A 218 -7.35 -9.45 -12.05
C GLY A 218 -8.66 -9.29 -11.29
N HIS A 219 -8.93 -8.10 -10.73
CA HIS A 219 -10.21 -7.77 -10.09
C HIS A 219 -11.37 -7.85 -11.10
N ALA A 220 -11.22 -7.27 -12.29
CA ALA A 220 -12.28 -7.30 -13.30
C ALA A 220 -12.54 -8.72 -13.82
N PHE A 221 -11.50 -9.56 -13.97
CA PHE A 221 -11.68 -10.98 -14.27
C PHE A 221 -12.45 -11.69 -13.14
N ASP A 222 -12.09 -11.43 -11.87
CA ASP A 222 -12.78 -12.03 -10.72
C ASP A 222 -14.29 -11.72 -10.71
N VAL A 223 -14.66 -10.43 -10.77
CA VAL A 223 -16.05 -9.96 -10.72
C VAL A 223 -16.87 -10.52 -11.89
N THR A 224 -16.31 -10.49 -13.11
CA THR A 224 -17.00 -10.93 -14.34
C THR A 224 -17.03 -12.45 -14.52
N GLN A 225 -16.32 -13.21 -13.68
CA GLN A 225 -16.31 -14.69 -13.67
C GLN A 225 -16.87 -15.27 -12.36
N GLY A 226 -17.78 -14.55 -11.68
CA GLY A 226 -18.53 -15.10 -10.54
C GLY A 226 -17.76 -15.12 -9.22
N PHE A 227 -16.74 -14.28 -9.10
CA PHE A 227 -15.82 -14.20 -7.95
C PHE A 227 -15.09 -15.53 -7.67
N LEU A 228 -14.16 -15.89 -8.56
CA LEU A 228 -13.25 -17.02 -8.37
C LEU A 228 -12.41 -16.92 -7.10
N SER A 229 -12.11 -15.69 -6.63
CA SER A 229 -11.47 -15.42 -5.34
C SER A 229 -12.31 -15.93 -4.15
N PHE A 230 -13.64 -15.95 -4.28
CA PHE A 230 -14.57 -16.52 -3.30
C PHE A 230 -14.90 -18.01 -3.58
N SER A 231 -14.25 -18.66 -4.54
CA SER A 231 -14.38 -20.11 -4.71
C SER A 231 -13.76 -20.88 -3.54
N LYS A 232 -14.34 -22.04 -3.20
CA LYS A 232 -13.80 -22.89 -2.11
C LYS A 232 -12.33 -23.25 -2.33
N GLU A 233 -11.95 -23.56 -3.58
CA GLU A 233 -10.58 -23.88 -3.95
C GLU A 233 -9.63 -22.70 -3.70
N TRP A 234 -10.02 -21.45 -4.02
CA TRP A 234 -9.20 -20.28 -3.70
C TRP A 234 -9.14 -19.97 -2.20
N ILE A 235 -10.24 -20.14 -1.46
CA ILE A 235 -10.26 -19.97 0.00
C ILE A 235 -9.30 -20.95 0.68
N ASP A 236 -9.35 -22.23 0.29
CA ASP A 236 -8.45 -23.27 0.81
C ASP A 236 -6.97 -22.95 0.48
N LEU A 237 -6.67 -22.41 -0.72
CA LEU A 237 -5.33 -22.03 -1.17
C LEU A 237 -4.78 -20.74 -0.54
N SER A 238 -5.64 -19.77 -0.28
CA SER A 238 -5.30 -18.46 0.29
C SER A 238 -5.32 -18.45 1.82
N ARG A 239 -5.96 -19.47 2.43
CA ARG A 239 -6.05 -19.73 3.88
C ARG A 239 -6.68 -18.58 4.68
N PHE A 240 -7.42 -17.69 4.02
CA PHE A 240 -8.32 -16.76 4.70
C PHE A 240 -9.42 -17.55 5.43
N ARG A 241 -9.92 -17.01 6.54
CA ARG A 241 -11.04 -17.56 7.30
C ARG A 241 -12.15 -16.54 7.43
N ILE A 242 -13.40 -17.00 7.37
CA ILE A 242 -14.58 -16.16 7.61
C ILE A 242 -14.58 -15.71 9.08
N LEU A 243 -14.59 -14.40 9.29
CA LEU A 243 -14.75 -13.74 10.58
C LEU A 243 -16.10 -13.00 10.59
N ASN A 244 -16.94 -13.34 11.56
CA ASN A 244 -18.29 -12.79 11.73
C ASN A 244 -18.25 -11.48 12.52
N LEU A 245 -18.90 -10.44 11.99
CA LEU A 245 -18.86 -9.07 12.49
C LEU A 245 -20.31 -8.57 12.74
N PRO A 246 -20.88 -8.83 13.93
CA PRO A 246 -22.21 -8.34 14.30
C PRO A 246 -22.23 -6.82 14.38
N ALA A 247 -23.39 -6.22 14.11
CA ALA A 247 -23.65 -4.84 14.52
C ALA A 247 -23.51 -4.70 16.05
N LEU A 248 -23.08 -3.53 16.54
CA LEU A 248 -22.88 -3.29 17.97
C LEU A 248 -24.17 -3.53 18.77
N ASP A 249 -25.30 -3.08 18.23
CA ASP A 249 -26.67 -3.28 18.74
C ASP A 249 -27.38 -4.53 18.19
N GLY A 250 -26.68 -5.35 17.39
CA GLY A 250 -27.22 -6.56 16.78
C GLY A 250 -27.60 -7.65 17.78
N LYS A 251 -28.61 -8.45 17.43
CA LYS A 251 -29.19 -9.54 18.21
C LYS A 251 -28.89 -10.89 17.56
N GLU A 252 -29.14 -11.97 18.30
CA GLU A 252 -28.89 -13.36 17.90
C GLU A 252 -29.45 -13.77 16.52
N LYS A 253 -30.54 -13.14 16.09
CA LYS A 253 -31.26 -13.45 14.84
C LYS A 253 -31.13 -12.39 13.76
N ASP A 254 -30.32 -11.37 13.99
CA ASP A 254 -30.09 -10.32 13.01
C ASP A 254 -29.05 -10.79 11.98
N ASP A 255 -29.18 -10.32 10.74
CA ASP A 255 -28.13 -10.44 9.74
C ASP A 255 -26.89 -9.66 10.18
N TYR A 256 -25.70 -10.13 9.79
CA TYR A 256 -24.44 -9.49 10.16
C TYR A 256 -23.45 -9.43 9.00
N LEU A 257 -22.47 -8.52 9.07
CA LEU A 257 -21.37 -8.49 8.12
C LEU A 257 -20.38 -9.61 8.44
N TYR A 258 -19.66 -10.08 7.44
CA TYR A 258 -18.46 -10.90 7.67
C TYR A 258 -17.28 -10.36 6.86
N THR A 259 -16.08 -10.85 7.17
CA THR A 259 -14.87 -10.54 6.41
C THR A 259 -13.99 -11.77 6.28
N PHE A 260 -13.00 -11.70 5.40
CA PHE A 260 -11.97 -12.71 5.26
C PHE A 260 -10.73 -12.28 6.06
N LEU A 261 -10.52 -12.93 7.20
CA LEU A 261 -9.36 -12.71 8.07
C LEU A 261 -8.19 -13.59 7.59
N ASN A 262 -7.04 -12.98 7.31
CA ASN A 262 -5.83 -13.70 6.88
C ASN A 262 -5.24 -14.58 8.00
N ASP A 263 -4.36 -15.52 7.64
CA ASP A 263 -3.63 -16.34 8.62
C ASP A 263 -2.23 -15.74 8.89
N PRO A 264 -1.93 -15.24 10.11
CA PRO A 264 -0.59 -14.80 10.51
C PRO A 264 0.46 -15.91 10.45
N GLU A 265 0.08 -17.19 10.55
CA GLU A 265 0.99 -18.33 10.42
C GLU A 265 1.36 -18.65 8.96
N VAL A 266 0.71 -17.98 7.99
CA VAL A 266 1.08 -18.06 6.57
C VAL A 266 2.02 -16.92 6.25
N ASP A 267 3.29 -17.21 6.00
CA ASP A 267 4.32 -16.21 5.72
C ASP A 267 4.16 -15.51 4.36
N ASN A 268 3.71 -16.25 3.34
CA ASN A 268 3.70 -15.78 1.96
C ASN A 268 2.26 -15.77 1.42
N TYR A 269 1.73 -14.56 1.34
CA TYR A 269 0.61 -14.18 0.48
C TYR A 269 1.17 -13.69 -0.87
N ALA A 270 0.28 -13.43 -1.83
CA ALA A 270 0.66 -13.10 -3.19
C ALA A 270 1.69 -11.96 -3.25
N PRO A 271 2.80 -12.12 -3.99
CA PRO A 271 3.81 -11.08 -4.15
C PRO A 271 3.21 -9.83 -4.80
N VAL A 272 3.65 -8.66 -4.33
CA VAL A 272 3.11 -7.35 -4.73
C VAL A 272 4.06 -6.55 -5.61
N SER A 273 3.57 -5.47 -6.23
CA SER A 273 4.41 -4.47 -6.91
C SER A 273 5.47 -3.89 -5.97
N THR A 274 6.53 -3.32 -6.54
CA THR A 274 7.60 -2.65 -5.76
C THR A 274 7.12 -1.36 -5.06
N ARG A 275 5.91 -0.89 -5.39
CA ARG A 275 5.24 0.23 -4.71
C ARG A 275 4.55 -0.18 -3.42
N HIS A 276 4.04 -1.39 -3.32
CA HIS A 276 3.26 -1.84 -2.18
C HIS A 276 4.12 -2.57 -1.14
N LEU A 277 3.66 -2.54 0.11
CA LEU A 277 4.24 -3.37 1.17
C LEU A 277 3.62 -4.78 1.09
N PRO A 278 4.37 -5.87 1.38
CA PRO A 278 3.85 -7.24 1.30
C PRO A 278 2.60 -7.53 2.16
N THR A 279 2.26 -6.67 3.10
CA THR A 279 1.00 -6.72 3.87
C THR A 279 -0.25 -6.41 3.03
N TYR A 280 -0.11 -5.83 1.84
CA TYR A 280 -1.24 -5.41 1.00
C TYR A 280 -2.11 -6.60 0.56
N SER A 281 -1.52 -7.69 0.06
CA SER A 281 -2.22 -8.93 -0.27
C SER A 281 -2.87 -9.63 0.94
N ARG A 282 -2.53 -9.24 2.17
CA ARG A 282 -3.17 -9.76 3.41
C ARG A 282 -4.42 -8.97 3.80
N SER A 283 -4.68 -7.83 3.16
CA SER A 283 -5.74 -6.90 3.56
C SER A 283 -7.13 -7.50 3.33
N ASN A 284 -7.32 -8.22 2.21
CA ASN A 284 -8.47 -9.03 1.89
C ASN A 284 -8.12 -10.05 0.78
N MET A 285 -9.03 -10.97 0.49
CA MET A 285 -8.78 -12.11 -0.41
C MET A 285 -8.81 -11.78 -1.91
N GLN A 286 -9.48 -10.70 -2.32
CA GLN A 286 -9.44 -10.24 -3.71
C GLN A 286 -8.11 -9.58 -4.04
N GLU A 287 -7.54 -8.81 -3.12
CA GLU A 287 -6.18 -8.28 -3.28
C GLU A 287 -5.15 -9.41 -3.43
N ASP A 288 -5.30 -10.49 -2.66
CA ASP A 288 -4.47 -11.70 -2.83
C ASP A 288 -4.66 -12.36 -4.21
N PHE A 289 -5.89 -12.39 -4.72
CA PHE A 289 -6.20 -12.92 -6.06
C PHE A 289 -5.64 -12.04 -7.18
N ALA A 290 -5.92 -10.74 -7.18
CA ALA A 290 -5.47 -9.78 -8.17
C ALA A 290 -3.94 -9.63 -8.20
N ASN A 291 -3.27 -9.62 -7.04
CA ASN A 291 -1.81 -9.69 -6.98
C ASN A 291 -1.29 -11.04 -7.49
N SER A 292 -1.98 -12.17 -7.25
CA SER A 292 -1.60 -13.46 -7.85
C SER A 292 -1.74 -13.46 -9.38
N VAL A 293 -2.78 -12.82 -9.93
CA VAL A 293 -2.96 -12.64 -11.39
C VAL A 293 -1.83 -11.81 -11.99
N ALA A 294 -1.50 -10.67 -11.40
CA ALA A 294 -0.39 -9.83 -11.85
C ALA A 294 0.97 -10.56 -11.72
N ALA A 295 1.16 -11.33 -10.64
CA ALA A 295 2.35 -12.14 -10.40
C ALA A 295 2.54 -13.26 -11.44
N TYR A 296 1.46 -13.90 -11.88
CA TYR A 296 1.50 -14.95 -12.90
C TYR A 296 2.12 -14.47 -14.22
N VAL A 297 1.87 -13.21 -14.59
CA VAL A 297 2.37 -12.58 -15.83
C VAL A 297 3.76 -11.95 -15.64
N GLN A 298 4.02 -11.32 -14.49
CA GLN A 298 5.21 -10.48 -14.30
C GLN A 298 6.36 -11.13 -13.51
N TYR A 299 6.11 -12.14 -12.65
CA TYR A 299 7.08 -12.58 -11.63
C TYR A 299 7.59 -14.02 -11.85
N PRO A 300 8.84 -14.21 -12.31
CA PRO A 300 9.39 -15.52 -12.67
C PRO A 300 9.35 -16.57 -11.56
N TYR A 301 9.42 -16.13 -10.29
CA TYR A 301 9.44 -17.02 -9.13
C TYR A 301 8.05 -17.33 -8.54
N PHE A 302 6.96 -16.80 -9.10
CA PHE A 302 5.61 -17.04 -8.59
C PHE A 302 5.22 -18.53 -8.66
N GLN A 303 5.55 -19.22 -9.77
CA GLN A 303 5.31 -20.67 -9.92
C GLN A 303 5.99 -21.54 -8.84
N TYR A 304 7.13 -21.10 -8.32
CA TYR A 304 7.88 -21.85 -7.30
C TYR A 304 7.41 -21.46 -5.90
N THR A 305 7.23 -20.17 -5.64
CA THR A 305 6.82 -19.66 -4.32
C THR A 305 5.36 -19.97 -3.98
N HIS A 306 4.48 -20.07 -4.99
CA HIS A 306 3.04 -20.27 -4.84
C HIS A 306 2.48 -21.30 -5.85
N PRO A 307 3.03 -22.54 -5.92
CA PRO A 307 2.79 -23.48 -7.02
C PRO A 307 1.32 -23.87 -7.20
N ALA A 308 0.60 -24.06 -6.09
CA ALA A 308 -0.81 -24.42 -6.14
C ALA A 308 -1.71 -23.27 -6.63
N ARG A 309 -1.34 -22.01 -6.35
CA ARG A 309 -2.01 -20.82 -6.90
C ARG A 309 -1.66 -20.61 -8.37
N TYR A 310 -0.42 -20.90 -8.77
CA TYR A 310 0.00 -20.87 -10.17
C TYR A 310 -0.81 -21.85 -11.02
N GLU A 311 -0.94 -23.11 -10.58
CA GLU A 311 -1.76 -24.10 -11.30
C GLU A 311 -3.26 -23.77 -11.30
N PHE A 312 -3.80 -23.19 -10.21
CA PHE A 312 -5.17 -22.65 -10.20
C PHE A 312 -5.36 -21.58 -11.28
N LEU A 313 -4.50 -20.54 -11.30
CA LEU A 313 -4.61 -19.45 -12.25
C LEU A 313 -4.39 -19.92 -13.69
N LYS A 314 -3.39 -20.78 -13.92
CA LYS A 314 -3.16 -21.45 -15.20
C LYS A 314 -4.41 -22.14 -15.72
N LYS A 315 -5.11 -22.91 -14.87
CA LYS A 315 -6.32 -23.64 -15.22
C LYS A 315 -7.53 -22.73 -15.49
N TYR A 316 -7.86 -21.86 -14.54
CA TYR A 316 -9.14 -21.13 -14.55
C TYR A 316 -9.08 -19.74 -15.19
N VAL A 317 -7.91 -19.08 -15.16
CA VAL A 317 -7.75 -17.68 -15.61
C VAL A 317 -6.97 -17.59 -16.93
N PHE A 318 -5.79 -18.21 -17.00
CA PHE A 318 -4.89 -18.14 -18.16
C PHE A 318 -5.09 -19.25 -19.20
N ARG A 319 -6.05 -20.17 -18.98
CA ARG A 319 -6.45 -21.25 -19.90
C ARG A 319 -5.27 -22.08 -20.45
N GLY A 320 -4.29 -22.35 -19.60
CA GLY A 320 -3.08 -23.14 -19.91
C GLY A 320 -1.90 -22.34 -20.48
N GLN A 321 -2.03 -21.04 -20.73
CA GLN A 321 -0.90 -20.20 -21.14
C GLN A 321 0.08 -20.00 -19.98
N GLU A 322 1.37 -20.25 -20.21
CA GLU A 322 2.46 -20.04 -19.25
C GLU A 322 3.37 -18.90 -19.72
N TYR A 323 3.78 -18.02 -18.80
CA TYR A 323 4.73 -16.93 -19.06
C TYR A 323 6.15 -17.30 -18.66
N PHE A 324 6.28 -18.07 -17.59
CA PHE A 324 7.53 -18.57 -17.06
C PHE A 324 7.42 -20.09 -16.96
N PRO A 325 7.57 -20.85 -18.05
CA PRO A 325 7.53 -22.31 -17.97
C PRO A 325 8.64 -22.83 -17.06
N ALA A 326 8.33 -23.85 -16.26
CA ALA A 326 9.32 -24.52 -15.42
C ALA A 326 10.44 -25.11 -16.29
N ALA A 327 11.69 -24.92 -15.90
CA ALA A 327 12.78 -25.61 -16.59
C ALA A 327 12.65 -27.13 -16.38
N PRO A 328 13.08 -28.00 -17.34
CA PRO A 328 12.85 -29.45 -17.25
C PRO A 328 13.46 -30.13 -16.00
N ASP A 329 14.47 -29.51 -15.41
CA ASP A 329 15.16 -29.88 -14.17
C ASP A 329 14.58 -29.19 -12.92
N ALA A 330 13.72 -28.18 -13.06
CA ALA A 330 13.21 -27.35 -11.99
C ALA A 330 12.09 -28.00 -11.14
N LYS A 331 12.16 -29.32 -10.91
CA LYS A 331 11.44 -30.01 -9.82
C LYS A 331 12.08 -29.73 -8.45
N GLY A 332 12.54 -28.49 -8.26
CA GLY A 332 13.37 -28.08 -7.14
C GLY A 332 12.61 -27.22 -6.13
N ASP A 333 13.13 -27.21 -4.90
CA ASP A 333 12.73 -26.28 -3.86
C ASP A 333 12.89 -24.81 -4.33
N PRO A 334 11.92 -23.92 -4.07
CA PRO A 334 11.95 -22.52 -4.54
C PRO A 334 13.19 -21.76 -4.07
N VAL A 335 13.62 -22.00 -2.82
CA VAL A 335 14.81 -21.38 -2.23
C VAL A 335 16.06 -21.79 -3.01
N SER A 336 16.18 -23.07 -3.35
CA SER A 336 17.29 -23.60 -4.16
C SER A 336 17.35 -22.99 -5.56
N ARG A 337 16.21 -22.76 -6.22
CA ARG A 337 16.16 -22.10 -7.54
C ARG A 337 16.61 -20.64 -7.47
N ILE A 338 16.08 -19.87 -6.51
CA ILE A 338 16.41 -18.46 -6.32
C ILE A 338 17.90 -18.28 -5.98
N LEU A 339 18.44 -19.14 -5.09
CA LEU A 339 19.85 -19.12 -4.74
C LEU A 339 20.76 -19.51 -5.92
N ALA A 340 20.37 -20.48 -6.76
CA ALA A 340 21.14 -20.84 -7.96
C ALA A 340 21.20 -19.69 -8.98
N ASP A 341 20.09 -18.98 -9.19
CA ASP A 341 20.05 -17.81 -10.07
C ASP A 341 20.89 -16.64 -9.52
N LEU A 342 20.86 -16.41 -8.20
CA LEU A 342 21.75 -15.46 -7.53
C LEU A 342 23.22 -15.84 -7.72
N ASP A 343 23.56 -17.10 -7.45
CA ASP A 343 24.94 -17.60 -7.52
C ASP A 343 25.52 -17.45 -8.92
N ALA A 344 24.71 -17.66 -9.96
CA ALA A 344 25.09 -17.41 -11.35
C ALA A 344 25.38 -15.91 -11.58
N GLY A 345 24.46 -15.02 -11.21
CA GLY A 345 24.65 -13.58 -11.38
C GLY A 345 25.86 -13.03 -10.62
N LEU A 346 26.10 -13.49 -9.39
CA LEU A 346 27.27 -13.13 -8.59
C LEU A 346 28.59 -13.66 -9.18
N LYS A 347 28.59 -14.81 -9.85
CA LYS A 347 29.79 -15.35 -10.54
C LYS A 347 30.12 -14.54 -11.80
N GLU A 348 29.10 -14.18 -12.57
CA GLU A 348 29.23 -13.54 -13.89
C GLU A 348 29.28 -12.00 -13.82
N ASN A 349 29.06 -11.41 -12.63
CA ASN A 349 28.85 -9.96 -12.42
C ASN A 349 27.61 -9.41 -13.17
N ASP A 350 26.60 -10.24 -13.38
CA ASP A 350 25.30 -9.82 -13.90
C ASP A 350 24.51 -9.13 -12.79
N TRP A 351 24.75 -7.84 -12.63
CA TRP A 351 24.12 -7.02 -11.59
C TRP A 351 22.62 -6.85 -11.78
N ASP A 352 22.11 -6.97 -13.01
CA ASP A 352 20.69 -6.86 -13.29
C ASP A 352 19.97 -8.15 -12.85
N LYS A 353 20.56 -9.33 -13.10
CA LYS A 353 20.07 -10.59 -12.53
C LYS A 353 20.13 -10.60 -11.00
N VAL A 354 21.23 -10.14 -10.40
CA VAL A 354 21.38 -10.05 -8.93
C VAL A 354 20.35 -9.07 -8.34
N MET A 355 20.08 -7.94 -9.01
CA MET A 355 19.04 -7.00 -8.61
C MET A 355 17.65 -7.62 -8.69
N ASN A 356 17.31 -8.24 -9.82
CA ASN A 356 16.00 -8.85 -10.04
C ASN A 356 15.70 -9.94 -9.00
N VAL A 357 16.68 -10.78 -8.64
CA VAL A 357 16.52 -11.75 -7.54
C VAL A 357 16.16 -11.07 -6.21
N ALA A 358 16.88 -10.00 -5.82
CA ALA A 358 16.60 -9.30 -4.57
C ALA A 358 15.25 -8.56 -4.58
N VAL A 359 14.85 -8.00 -5.74
CA VAL A 359 13.53 -7.39 -5.95
C VAL A 359 12.44 -8.44 -5.72
N GLU A 360 12.50 -9.57 -6.41
CA GLU A 360 11.47 -10.62 -6.31
C GLU A 360 11.35 -11.19 -4.88
N VAL A 361 12.46 -11.44 -4.20
CA VAL A 361 12.44 -11.89 -2.79
C VAL A 361 11.83 -10.85 -1.86
N SER A 362 12.02 -9.55 -2.12
CA SER A 362 11.47 -8.47 -1.30
C SER A 362 9.94 -8.31 -1.40
N ARG A 363 9.28 -8.93 -2.39
CA ARG A 363 7.82 -8.88 -2.59
C ARG A 363 7.03 -9.70 -1.57
N SER A 364 7.68 -10.64 -0.87
CA SER A 364 7.06 -11.51 0.13
C SER A 364 7.98 -11.69 1.35
N TYR A 365 7.73 -12.64 2.24
CA TYR A 365 8.46 -12.82 3.51
C TYR A 365 9.27 -14.12 3.53
N PHE A 366 10.58 -13.99 3.28
CA PHE A 366 11.52 -15.11 3.28
C PHE A 366 12.78 -14.80 4.11
N PRO A 367 12.71 -14.68 5.44
CA PRO A 367 13.83 -14.22 6.27
C PRO A 367 15.09 -15.10 6.12
N ASP A 368 14.95 -16.43 6.13
CA ASP A 368 16.07 -17.35 5.95
C ASP A 368 16.70 -17.30 4.54
N LEU A 369 15.91 -16.94 3.52
CA LEU A 369 16.41 -16.74 2.16
C LEU A 369 17.17 -15.41 2.09
N GLU A 370 16.60 -14.31 2.56
CA GLU A 370 17.27 -13.01 2.57
C GLU A 370 18.60 -13.06 3.31
N LYS A 371 18.67 -13.76 4.45
CA LYS A 371 19.92 -13.99 5.16
C LYS A 371 20.97 -14.69 4.29
N LYS A 372 20.61 -15.78 3.59
CA LYS A 372 21.53 -16.48 2.65
C LYS A 372 21.96 -15.60 1.48
N ILE A 373 21.09 -14.69 1.01
CA ILE A 373 21.43 -13.70 -0.03
C ILE A 373 22.50 -12.72 0.51
N VAL A 374 22.33 -12.22 1.75
CA VAL A 374 23.33 -11.37 2.41
C VAL A 374 24.67 -12.10 2.61
N GLU A 375 24.65 -13.34 3.09
CA GLU A 375 25.86 -14.20 3.19
C GLU A 375 26.54 -14.38 1.81
N GLY A 376 25.76 -14.49 0.73
CA GLY A 376 26.25 -14.50 -0.65
C GLY A 376 26.92 -13.18 -1.07
N PHE A 377 26.36 -12.03 -0.68
CA PHE A 377 26.96 -10.71 -0.92
C PHE A 377 28.27 -10.53 -0.15
N GLU A 378 28.32 -10.95 1.12
CA GLU A 378 29.55 -10.93 1.93
C GLU A 378 30.64 -11.80 1.30
N LYS A 379 30.30 -13.03 0.87
CA LYS A 379 31.24 -13.92 0.18
C LYS A 379 31.74 -13.34 -1.15
N LYS A 380 30.86 -12.76 -1.97
CA LYS A 380 31.25 -12.07 -3.22
C LYS A 380 32.17 -10.90 -2.91
N ARG A 381 31.84 -10.08 -1.91
CA ARG A 381 32.63 -8.92 -1.51
C ARG A 381 34.00 -9.33 -0.92
N ALA A 382 34.11 -10.47 -0.24
CA ALA A 382 35.40 -10.98 0.21
C ALA A 382 36.31 -11.42 -0.96
N GLY A 383 35.73 -11.95 -2.04
CA GLY A 383 36.45 -12.36 -3.25
C GLY A 383 36.75 -11.22 -4.24
N ASP A 384 35.98 -10.13 -4.22
CA ASP A 384 36.12 -8.99 -5.13
C ASP A 384 35.99 -7.67 -4.33
N SER A 385 37.09 -6.92 -4.28
CA SER A 385 37.19 -5.64 -3.59
C SER A 385 37.08 -4.40 -4.49
N SER A 386 36.58 -4.55 -5.71
CA SER A 386 36.33 -3.40 -6.58
C SER A 386 35.24 -2.46 -6.01
N PRO A 387 35.38 -1.13 -6.17
CA PRO A 387 34.35 -0.18 -5.74
C PRO A 387 33.00 -0.37 -6.46
N GLU A 388 33.00 -0.86 -7.70
CA GLU A 388 31.77 -1.14 -8.46
C GLU A 388 30.99 -2.30 -7.83
N THR A 389 31.64 -3.44 -7.54
CA THR A 389 31.02 -4.56 -6.83
C THR A 389 30.50 -4.13 -5.45
N ALA A 390 31.27 -3.32 -4.72
CA ALA A 390 30.83 -2.76 -3.44
C ALA A 390 29.57 -1.89 -3.59
N TYR A 391 29.54 -0.98 -4.57
CA TYR A 391 28.38 -0.12 -4.84
C TYR A 391 27.15 -0.93 -5.26
N ARG A 392 27.29 -1.87 -6.21
CA ARG A 392 26.19 -2.70 -6.70
C ARG A 392 25.55 -3.53 -5.60
N LEU A 393 26.36 -4.30 -4.85
CA LEU A 393 25.86 -5.07 -3.71
C LEU A 393 25.25 -4.16 -2.63
N GLY A 394 25.86 -2.99 -2.39
CA GLY A 394 25.33 -1.96 -1.49
C GLY A 394 23.92 -1.51 -1.86
N VAL A 395 23.67 -1.24 -3.15
CA VAL A 395 22.33 -0.86 -3.66
C VAL A 395 21.36 -2.04 -3.63
N VAL A 396 21.74 -3.22 -4.14
CA VAL A 396 20.87 -4.41 -4.17
C VAL A 396 20.40 -4.79 -2.76
N SER A 397 21.29 -4.71 -1.76
CA SER A 397 20.93 -5.03 -0.38
C SER A 397 19.80 -4.16 0.19
N CYS A 398 19.51 -2.98 -0.38
CA CYS A 398 18.40 -2.12 0.04
C CYS A 398 17.01 -2.72 -0.24
N PHE A 399 16.89 -3.78 -1.04
CA PHE A 399 15.65 -4.52 -1.22
C PHE A 399 15.38 -5.47 -0.05
N LEU A 400 16.43 -6.00 0.57
CA LEU A 400 16.39 -6.98 1.65
C LEU A 400 16.09 -6.32 3.01
N LEU A 401 15.30 -7.02 3.84
CA LEU A 401 14.89 -6.60 5.18
C LEU A 401 15.51 -7.45 6.30
N ASP A 402 16.36 -8.43 5.96
CA ASP A 402 17.29 -9.02 6.92
C ASP A 402 18.19 -7.94 7.59
N PRO A 403 18.34 -7.94 8.93
CA PRO A 403 19.20 -6.97 9.64
C PRO A 403 20.69 -7.00 9.24
N GLY A 404 21.18 -8.14 8.75
CA GLY A 404 22.51 -8.29 8.18
C GLY A 404 22.70 -7.42 6.93
N ALA A 405 21.66 -7.23 6.11
CA ALA A 405 21.73 -6.35 4.94
C ALA A 405 22.05 -4.90 5.33
N LEU A 406 21.49 -4.40 6.44
CA LEU A 406 21.83 -3.07 6.97
C LEU A 406 23.28 -3.04 7.50
N THR A 407 23.72 -4.09 8.19
CA THR A 407 25.09 -4.22 8.69
C THR A 407 26.11 -4.23 7.56
N PHE A 408 25.85 -4.98 6.48
CA PHE A 408 26.63 -5.02 5.25
C PHE A 408 26.83 -3.61 4.66
N ARG A 409 25.74 -2.85 4.47
CA ARG A 409 25.83 -1.44 3.99
C ARG A 409 26.64 -0.54 4.92
N GLN A 410 26.49 -0.70 6.23
CA GLN A 410 27.27 0.08 7.19
C GLN A 410 28.77 -0.21 7.09
N ASN A 411 29.15 -1.48 6.88
CA ASN A 411 30.55 -1.87 6.74
C ASN A 411 31.16 -1.31 5.43
N LEU A 412 30.44 -1.40 4.31
CA LEU A 412 30.87 -0.77 3.05
C LEU A 412 31.16 0.73 3.18
N ILE A 413 30.36 1.45 3.98
CA ILE A 413 30.56 2.88 4.27
C ILE A 413 31.74 3.10 5.23
N ARG A 414 31.87 2.29 6.30
CA ARG A 414 32.99 2.37 7.27
C ARG A 414 34.35 2.11 6.61
N GLU A 415 34.39 1.21 5.65
CA GLU A 415 35.59 0.85 4.87
C GLU A 415 35.89 1.87 3.75
N GLY A 416 35.06 2.90 3.56
CA GLY A 416 35.27 3.96 2.58
C GLY A 416 35.04 3.56 1.13
N LEU A 417 34.40 2.41 0.89
CA LEU A 417 34.21 1.81 -0.43
C LEU A 417 33.06 2.44 -1.21
N VAL A 418 32.03 2.88 -0.48
CA VAL A 418 30.82 3.52 -1.00
C VAL A 418 30.40 4.62 -0.04
N SER A 419 30.04 5.80 -0.54
CA SER A 419 29.49 6.87 0.30
C SER A 419 28.00 6.68 0.55
N LEU A 420 27.51 7.20 1.68
CA LEU A 420 26.07 7.25 1.97
C LEU A 420 25.31 8.04 0.89
N GLU A 421 25.90 9.13 0.37
CA GLU A 421 25.31 9.93 -0.70
C GLU A 421 25.14 9.13 -2.00
N GLN A 422 26.12 8.30 -2.37
CA GLN A 422 26.03 7.42 -3.54
C GLN A 422 24.87 6.43 -3.40
N LEU A 423 24.72 5.76 -2.25
CA LEU A 423 23.61 4.83 -2.02
C LEU A 423 22.25 5.54 -2.03
N LEU A 424 22.14 6.72 -1.43
CA LEU A 424 20.88 7.47 -1.35
C LEU A 424 20.41 8.07 -2.69
N LYS A 425 21.21 8.00 -3.77
CA LYS A 425 20.75 8.29 -5.14
C LYS A 425 19.80 7.21 -5.68
N ASN A 426 19.86 5.99 -5.15
CA ASN A 426 18.88 4.96 -5.46
C ASN A 426 17.61 5.15 -4.62
N SER A 427 16.45 5.16 -5.28
CA SER A 427 15.13 5.40 -4.65
C SER A 427 14.79 4.41 -3.54
N ARG A 428 15.09 3.11 -3.73
CA ARG A 428 14.85 2.08 -2.71
C ARG A 428 15.76 2.27 -1.48
N CYS A 429 17.04 2.55 -1.69
CA CYS A 429 17.95 2.88 -0.60
C CYS A 429 17.53 4.15 0.15
N HIS A 430 16.97 5.14 -0.57
CA HIS A 430 16.40 6.33 0.03
C HIS A 430 15.15 6.01 0.89
N GLN A 431 14.17 5.25 0.36
CA GLN A 431 13.00 4.80 1.12
C GLN A 431 13.40 4.08 2.41
N MET A 432 14.38 3.18 2.33
CA MET A 432 14.89 2.39 3.46
C MET A 432 15.80 3.18 4.43
N ALA A 433 16.09 4.46 4.16
CA ALA A 433 16.97 5.28 4.97
C ALA A 433 16.37 5.59 6.37
N ARG A 434 17.25 5.84 7.34
CA ARG A 434 16.84 6.13 8.73
C ARG A 434 15.88 7.31 8.82
N GLN A 435 16.12 8.36 8.04
CA GLN A 435 15.32 9.58 8.08
C GLN A 435 13.87 9.34 7.64
N ASN A 436 13.65 8.48 6.65
CA ASN A 436 12.31 8.17 6.15
C ASN A 436 11.57 7.21 7.09
N PHE A 437 12.26 6.23 7.66
CA PHE A 437 11.69 5.42 8.74
C PHE A 437 11.30 6.27 9.96
N ASP A 438 12.25 7.02 10.53
CA ASP A 438 12.06 7.82 11.76
C ASP A 438 10.98 8.93 11.59
N ARG A 439 10.72 9.42 10.36
CA ARG A 439 9.75 10.49 10.07
C ARG A 439 8.37 10.02 9.58
N MET A 440 8.33 8.98 8.75
CA MET A 440 7.09 8.56 8.06
C MET A 440 6.61 7.21 8.59
N MET A 441 7.42 6.17 8.45
CA MET A 441 6.97 4.79 8.72
C MET A 441 6.77 4.53 10.21
N ALA A 442 7.68 4.98 11.08
CA ALA A 442 7.67 4.60 12.50
C ALA A 442 6.42 5.07 13.27
N GLN A 443 5.66 6.02 12.72
CA GLN A 443 4.44 6.57 13.30
C GLN A 443 3.15 6.00 12.68
N MET A 444 3.25 5.19 11.61
CA MET A 444 2.08 4.61 10.94
C MET A 444 1.29 3.71 11.92
N PRO A 445 -0.05 3.86 11.96
CA PRO A 445 -0.91 3.03 12.79
C PRO A 445 -0.94 1.57 12.29
N PRO A 446 -1.28 0.60 13.17
CA PRO A 446 -1.80 -0.69 12.74
C PRO A 446 -3.03 -0.53 11.82
N LEU A 447 -3.28 -1.50 10.94
CA LEU A 447 -4.37 -1.48 9.98
C LEU A 447 -5.30 -2.69 10.18
N ASN A 448 -6.56 -2.58 9.75
CA ASN A 448 -7.55 -3.67 9.79
C ASN A 448 -7.61 -4.39 11.15
N VAL A 449 -7.82 -3.62 12.23
CA VAL A 449 -7.89 -4.16 13.60
C VAL A 449 -9.25 -4.83 13.81
N TYR A 450 -9.22 -6.13 14.09
CA TYR A 450 -10.39 -6.95 14.40
C TYR A 450 -10.32 -7.50 15.82
N PHE A 451 -11.45 -7.51 16.52
CA PHE A 451 -11.67 -8.24 17.77
C PHE A 451 -12.46 -9.52 17.49
N PHE A 452 -12.11 -10.62 18.16
CA PHE A 452 -12.92 -11.84 18.17
C PHE A 452 -12.67 -12.70 19.41
N ARG A 453 -13.56 -13.66 19.65
CA ARG A 453 -13.37 -14.70 20.66
C ARG A 453 -13.01 -16.03 20.00
N ASN A 454 -11.92 -16.66 20.46
CA ASN A 454 -11.43 -17.95 19.96
C ASN A 454 -11.09 -18.87 21.13
N ASP A 455 -11.65 -20.09 21.17
CA ASP A 455 -11.46 -21.04 22.30
C ASP A 455 -11.65 -20.41 23.70
N GLY A 456 -12.62 -19.51 23.84
CA GLY A 456 -12.91 -18.78 25.07
C GLY A 456 -11.93 -17.65 25.43
N LYS A 457 -10.97 -17.33 24.56
CA LYS A 457 -10.03 -16.21 24.71
C LYS A 457 -10.49 -15.02 23.88
N ASP A 458 -10.36 -13.84 24.46
CA ASP A 458 -10.55 -12.57 23.75
C ASP A 458 -9.24 -12.23 23.02
N GLU A 459 -9.31 -12.11 21.70
CA GLU A 459 -8.15 -11.95 20.81
C GLU A 459 -8.35 -10.73 19.90
N ILE A 460 -7.23 -10.13 19.49
CA ILE A 460 -7.19 -9.12 18.44
C ILE A 460 -6.27 -9.57 17.31
N GLN A 461 -6.65 -9.30 16.07
CA GLN A 461 -5.76 -9.48 14.92
C GLN A 461 -5.75 -8.24 14.04
N PHE A 462 -4.58 -7.85 13.56
CA PHE A 462 -4.37 -6.65 12.76
C PHE A 462 -3.16 -6.81 11.83
N LEU A 463 -3.04 -5.88 10.88
CA LEU A 463 -1.87 -5.75 10.03
C LEU A 463 -0.94 -4.65 10.56
N ASP A 464 0.36 -4.93 10.59
CA ASP A 464 1.41 -3.95 10.85
C ASP A 464 2.34 -3.86 9.64
N PRO A 465 2.13 -2.89 8.73
CA PRO A 465 2.96 -2.70 7.55
C PRO A 465 4.43 -2.37 7.87
N VAL A 466 4.74 -1.94 9.09
CA VAL A 466 6.03 -1.39 9.48
C VAL A 466 6.85 -2.36 10.34
N LEU A 467 6.24 -3.42 10.89
CA LEU A 467 6.88 -4.42 11.76
C LEU A 467 8.23 -4.91 11.24
N ARG A 468 8.27 -5.34 9.97
CA ARG A 468 9.47 -5.90 9.33
C ARG A 468 10.55 -4.85 9.10
N VAL A 469 10.18 -3.65 8.66
CA VAL A 469 11.12 -2.54 8.46
C VAL A 469 11.68 -2.05 9.81
N ALA A 470 10.87 -2.03 10.87
CA ALA A 470 11.31 -1.70 12.22
C ALA A 470 12.39 -2.68 12.71
N GLN A 471 12.15 -3.99 12.57
CA GLN A 471 13.12 -5.04 12.91
C GLN A 471 14.42 -4.91 12.11
N ALA A 472 14.33 -4.77 10.77
CA ALA A 472 15.47 -4.56 9.86
C ALA A 472 16.37 -3.39 10.27
N ARG A 473 15.80 -2.42 11.00
CA ARG A 473 16.45 -1.20 11.47
C ARG A 473 16.81 -1.21 12.97
N GLY A 474 16.73 -2.37 13.63
CA GLY A 474 17.13 -2.52 15.05
C GLY A 474 16.10 -2.02 16.08
N TYR A 475 14.86 -1.75 15.65
CA TYR A 475 13.77 -1.39 16.56
C TYR A 475 13.02 -2.65 17.00
N VAL A 476 12.76 -2.75 18.30
CA VAL A 476 11.80 -3.69 18.87
C VAL A 476 10.41 -3.06 18.82
N THR A 477 9.38 -3.86 18.51
CA THR A 477 7.98 -3.41 18.50
C THR A 477 7.26 -3.93 19.73
N ARG A 478 6.62 -3.02 20.48
CA ARG A 478 5.71 -3.33 21.58
C ARG A 478 4.33 -2.79 21.26
N TYR A 479 3.32 -3.63 21.22
CA TYR A 479 1.94 -3.18 21.13
C TYR A 479 1.40 -2.92 22.53
N HIS A 480 0.61 -1.88 22.66
CA HIS A 480 -0.11 -1.51 23.88
C HIS A 480 -1.59 -1.41 23.53
N TRP A 481 -2.46 -1.98 24.35
CA TRP A 481 -3.91 -1.92 24.19
C TRP A 481 -4.62 -1.42 25.45
N LYS A 482 -5.74 -0.73 25.24
CA LYS A 482 -6.73 -0.41 26.26
C LYS A 482 -8.11 -0.81 25.78
N VAL A 483 -8.94 -1.32 26.69
CA VAL A 483 -10.38 -1.51 26.48
C VAL A 483 -11.14 -0.71 27.53
N TYR A 484 -12.10 0.09 27.08
CA TYR A 484 -12.95 0.93 27.93
C TYR A 484 -14.40 0.95 27.40
N LEU A 485 -15.34 1.42 28.23
CA LEU A 485 -16.75 1.59 27.83
C LEU A 485 -16.90 2.79 26.89
N GLU A 486 -17.65 2.64 25.79
CA GLU A 486 -17.91 3.74 24.85
C GLU A 486 -18.59 4.94 25.54
N GLU A 487 -19.54 4.65 26.45
CA GLU A 487 -20.27 5.64 27.25
C GLU A 487 -19.45 6.26 28.39
N ASN A 488 -18.32 5.65 28.78
CA ASN A 488 -17.47 6.14 29.87
C ASN A 488 -15.98 5.82 29.61
N PRO A 489 -15.30 6.61 28.76
CA PRO A 489 -13.92 6.35 28.35
C PRO A 489 -12.88 6.43 29.48
N ASP A 490 -13.21 7.08 30.60
CA ASP A 490 -12.32 7.19 31.77
C ASP A 490 -12.21 5.86 32.54
N VAL A 491 -13.15 4.92 32.33
CA VAL A 491 -13.15 3.59 32.97
C VAL A 491 -12.47 2.58 32.07
N ILE A 492 -11.14 2.43 32.27
CA ILE A 492 -10.33 1.38 31.66
C ILE A 492 -10.70 0.03 32.30
N LEU A 493 -11.25 -0.89 31.50
CA LEU A 493 -11.60 -2.25 31.88
C LEU A 493 -10.43 -3.22 31.72
N LEU A 494 -9.57 -2.97 30.73
CA LEU A 494 -8.38 -3.75 30.45
C LEU A 494 -7.27 -2.85 29.91
N GLU A 495 -6.06 -3.02 30.41
CA GLU A 495 -4.84 -2.44 29.84
C GLU A 495 -3.74 -3.49 29.87
N GLY A 496 -3.04 -3.64 28.74
CA GLY A 496 -1.98 -4.62 28.58
C GLY A 496 -1.06 -4.29 27.41
N ASP A 497 -0.01 -5.09 27.27
CA ASP A 497 0.97 -4.93 26.20
C ASP A 497 1.66 -6.25 25.84
N GLU A 498 2.20 -6.33 24.63
CA GLU A 498 3.01 -7.46 24.17
C GLU A 498 4.17 -6.98 23.29
N THR A 499 5.35 -7.60 23.43
CA THR A 499 6.58 -7.21 22.72
C THR A 499 7.01 -8.29 21.72
N LEU A 500 6.93 -7.98 20.43
CA LEU A 500 7.47 -8.85 19.38
C LEU A 500 8.97 -8.59 19.20
N THR A 501 9.76 -9.63 19.46
CA THR A 501 11.23 -9.59 19.42
C THR A 501 11.85 -10.09 18.12
N GLN A 502 11.13 -10.92 17.36
CA GLN A 502 11.58 -11.54 16.11
C GLN A 502 10.97 -10.93 14.85
N GLY A 503 10.29 -9.77 14.97
CA GLY A 503 9.55 -9.15 13.88
C GLY A 503 8.38 -10.01 13.42
N GLY A 504 8.20 -10.14 12.10
CA GLY A 504 7.16 -10.97 11.50
C GLY A 504 6.76 -10.54 10.09
N ASN A 505 5.86 -11.32 9.49
CA ASN A 505 5.33 -11.11 8.13
C ASN A 505 4.32 -9.95 7.99
N GLY A 506 4.07 -9.23 9.08
CA GLY A 506 3.19 -8.05 9.13
C GLY A 506 1.72 -8.36 9.43
N SER A 507 1.34 -9.61 9.68
CA SER A 507 0.08 -9.95 10.36
C SER A 507 0.35 -10.33 11.80
N VAL A 508 -0.44 -9.81 12.73
CA VAL A 508 -0.21 -9.95 14.17
C VAL A 508 -1.51 -10.31 14.86
N ARG A 509 -1.49 -11.40 15.64
CA ARG A 509 -2.60 -11.85 16.50
C ARG A 509 -2.12 -11.85 17.95
N LEU A 510 -2.86 -11.19 18.84
CA LEU A 510 -2.54 -11.07 20.27
C LEU A 510 -3.74 -11.53 21.10
N VAL A 511 -3.47 -12.23 22.21
CA VAL A 511 -4.49 -12.55 23.22
C VAL A 511 -4.58 -11.39 24.20
N LEU A 512 -5.77 -10.80 24.36
CA LEU A 512 -5.99 -9.71 25.29
C LEU A 512 -5.80 -10.19 26.73
N LYS A 513 -4.82 -9.58 27.40
CA LYS A 513 -4.43 -9.82 28.78
C LYS A 513 -4.22 -8.49 29.50
N ASP A 514 -4.23 -8.51 30.82
CA ASP A 514 -3.78 -7.38 31.64
C ASP A 514 -2.25 -7.27 31.66
N ASN A 515 -1.75 -6.17 32.23
CA ASN A 515 -0.32 -5.93 32.48
C ASN A 515 0.37 -7.00 33.37
N GLN A 516 -0.39 -7.90 34.00
CA GLN A 516 0.13 -9.05 34.76
C GLN A 516 0.09 -10.37 33.95
N GLY A 517 -0.33 -10.31 32.68
CA GLY A 517 -0.42 -11.45 31.76
C GLY A 517 -1.67 -12.32 31.98
N LYS A 518 -2.62 -11.90 32.81
CA LYS A 518 -3.85 -12.62 33.10
C LYS A 518 -4.95 -12.23 32.12
N VAL A 519 -5.76 -13.20 31.68
CA VAL A 519 -6.95 -12.94 30.87
C VAL A 519 -8.04 -12.34 31.75
N VAL A 520 -8.59 -11.20 31.33
CA VAL A 520 -9.68 -10.49 32.02
C VAL A 520 -10.95 -10.67 31.20
N ALA A 521 -12.04 -11.08 31.87
CA ALA A 521 -13.34 -11.23 31.21
C ALA A 521 -13.93 -9.85 30.90
N LEU A 522 -14.10 -9.54 29.62
CA LEU A 522 -14.77 -8.33 29.16
C LEU A 522 -16.31 -8.45 29.33
N PRO A 523 -17.01 -7.36 29.66
CA PRO A 523 -18.46 -7.40 29.87
C PRO A 523 -19.21 -7.71 28.57
N ALA A 524 -20.10 -8.70 28.63
CA ALA A 524 -20.98 -9.06 27.53
C ALA A 524 -21.99 -7.94 27.21
N GLU A 525 -22.39 -7.86 25.94
CA GLU A 525 -23.43 -6.94 25.41
C GLU A 525 -23.20 -5.44 25.66
N SER A 526 -22.03 -5.06 26.21
CA SER A 526 -21.63 -3.67 26.44
C SER A 526 -20.90 -3.12 25.22
N LYS A 527 -21.12 -1.85 24.89
CA LYS A 527 -20.35 -1.15 23.85
C LYS A 527 -18.95 -0.81 24.37
N LEU A 528 -17.95 -1.45 23.76
CA LEU A 528 -16.56 -1.34 24.13
C LEU A 528 -15.76 -0.66 23.03
N VAL A 529 -14.71 0.06 23.40
CA VAL A 529 -13.72 0.57 22.46
C VAL A 529 -12.37 -0.03 22.81
N LEU A 530 -11.72 -0.64 21.81
CA LEU A 530 -10.32 -1.02 21.84
C LEU A 530 -9.49 0.14 21.29
N GLU A 531 -8.54 0.66 22.08
CA GLU A 531 -7.46 1.52 21.61
C GLU A 531 -6.18 0.70 21.49
N LEU A 532 -5.52 0.72 20.33
CA LEU A 532 -4.29 -0.02 20.03
C LEU A 532 -3.19 0.95 19.54
N THR A 533 -1.99 0.84 20.11
CA THR A 533 -0.80 1.63 19.70
C THR A 533 0.42 0.73 19.55
N ALA A 534 1.26 0.98 18.54
CA ALA A 534 2.55 0.32 18.37
C ALA A 534 3.70 1.25 18.80
N LEU A 535 4.56 0.80 19.72
CA LEU A 535 5.76 1.51 20.15
C LEU A 535 7.01 0.87 19.53
N ARG A 536 7.72 1.61 18.68
CA ARG A 536 9.02 1.22 18.12
C ARG A 536 10.14 1.76 19.02
N ALA A 537 10.95 0.88 19.61
CA ALA A 537 12.04 1.26 20.50
C ALA A 537 13.39 0.71 20.00
N HIS A 538 14.35 1.58 19.69
CA HIS A 538 15.70 1.19 19.32
C HIS A 538 16.54 0.94 20.57
N ARG A 539 17.16 -0.24 20.69
CA ARG A 539 17.93 -0.62 21.89
C ARG A 539 19.15 0.28 22.13
N GLU A 540 19.95 0.51 21.10
CA GLU A 540 21.22 1.26 21.21
C GLU A 540 21.05 2.80 21.22
N THR A 541 20.15 3.34 20.39
CA THR A 541 19.99 4.79 20.23
C THR A 541 18.90 5.39 21.12
N PHE A 542 18.23 4.55 21.93
CA PHE A 542 17.13 4.89 22.85
C PHE A 542 15.93 5.63 22.23
N LYS A 543 15.91 5.82 20.90
CA LYS A 543 14.79 6.43 20.18
C LYS A 543 13.52 5.59 20.37
N ARG A 544 12.42 6.30 20.61
CA ARG A 544 11.08 5.74 20.79
C ARG A 544 10.11 6.47 19.88
N PHE A 545 9.36 5.72 19.09
CA PHE A 545 8.31 6.23 18.21
C PHE A 545 7.01 5.49 18.52
N PRO A 546 6.05 6.13 19.20
CA PRO A 546 4.68 5.64 19.21
C PRO A 546 4.07 5.84 17.82
N SER A 547 3.27 4.87 17.37
CA SER A 547 2.34 5.08 16.26
C SER A 547 1.24 6.04 16.68
N GLN A 548 0.49 6.52 15.68
CA GLN A 548 -0.86 7.00 15.96
C GLN A 548 -1.70 5.85 16.56
N PRO A 549 -2.59 6.14 17.53
CA PRO A 549 -3.48 5.15 18.10
C PRO A 549 -4.62 4.83 17.13
N VAL A 550 -5.04 3.56 17.09
CA VAL A 550 -6.23 3.12 16.36
C VAL A 550 -7.31 2.78 17.36
N LYS A 551 -8.55 3.19 17.08
CA LYS A 551 -9.71 2.88 17.91
C LYS A 551 -10.73 2.07 17.12
N VAL A 552 -11.22 0.97 17.69
CA VAL A 552 -12.29 0.14 17.11
C VAL A 552 -13.36 -0.10 18.17
N GLY A 553 -14.61 0.22 17.82
CA GLY A 553 -15.78 -0.14 18.62
C GLY A 553 -16.15 -1.61 18.40
N PHE A 554 -16.47 -2.33 19.47
CA PHE A 554 -16.88 -3.73 19.42
C PHE A 554 -17.85 -4.07 20.55
N VAL A 555 -18.49 -5.24 20.44
CA VAL A 555 -19.31 -5.82 21.52
C VAL A 555 -18.97 -7.30 21.65
N VAL A 556 -18.86 -7.76 22.89
CA VAL A 556 -18.76 -9.18 23.23
C VAL A 556 -20.15 -9.79 23.16
N LYS A 557 -20.43 -10.60 22.14
CA LYS A 557 -21.71 -11.30 21.93
C LYS A 557 -21.56 -12.77 22.36
N PRO A 558 -22.12 -13.21 23.51
CA PRO A 558 -21.92 -14.57 24.01
C PRO A 558 -22.55 -15.68 23.16
N TRP A 559 -23.53 -15.31 22.33
CA TRP A 559 -24.27 -16.18 21.41
C TRP A 559 -23.61 -16.31 20.03
N LEU A 560 -22.60 -15.50 19.73
CA LEU A 560 -21.97 -15.47 18.40
C LEU A 560 -20.84 -16.50 18.31
N ASP A 561 -20.87 -17.32 17.27
CA ASP A 561 -19.65 -17.94 16.75
C ASP A 561 -18.91 -16.91 15.87
N TYR A 562 -17.74 -16.48 16.32
CA TYR A 562 -16.95 -15.47 15.62
C TYR A 562 -16.33 -16.02 14.33
N PHE A 563 -16.22 -17.34 14.14
CA PHE A 563 -15.69 -17.93 12.92
C PHE A 563 -16.78 -18.66 12.12
N GLY A 564 -16.81 -18.41 10.81
CA GLY A 564 -17.67 -19.19 9.92
C GLY A 564 -17.21 -20.66 9.80
N PRO A 565 -18.10 -21.59 9.42
CA PRO A 565 -17.73 -22.99 9.24
C PRO A 565 -16.68 -23.14 8.13
N LYS A 566 -15.77 -24.12 8.29
CA LYS A 566 -14.66 -24.34 7.33
C LYS A 566 -15.15 -24.66 5.92
N ASP A 567 -16.20 -25.47 5.81
CA ASP A 567 -16.84 -25.83 4.54
C ASP A 567 -18.10 -24.98 4.32
N THR A 568 -17.90 -23.67 4.18
CA THR A 568 -18.98 -22.72 3.84
C THR A 568 -19.17 -22.64 2.33
N SER A 569 -20.39 -22.86 1.83
CA SER A 569 -20.78 -22.45 0.48
C SER A 569 -21.17 -20.97 0.47
N LEU A 570 -20.41 -20.16 -0.26
CA LEU A 570 -20.73 -18.74 -0.49
C LEU A 570 -21.71 -18.61 -1.66
N LYS A 571 -22.66 -17.67 -1.53
CA LYS A 571 -23.64 -17.36 -2.56
C LYS A 571 -23.42 -15.94 -3.08
N VAL A 572 -23.07 -15.79 -4.35
CA VAL A 572 -23.05 -14.48 -5.00
C VAL A 572 -24.49 -14.04 -5.28
N VAL A 573 -24.82 -12.79 -4.93
CA VAL A 573 -26.12 -12.19 -5.17
C VAL A 573 -25.92 -10.94 -6.02
N TYR A 574 -26.35 -11.03 -7.27
CA TYR A 574 -26.32 -9.91 -8.20
C TYR A 574 -27.59 -9.04 -8.05
N PRO A 575 -27.48 -7.71 -8.21
CA PRO A 575 -28.65 -6.84 -8.29
C PRO A 575 -29.44 -7.16 -9.56
N PHE A 576 -30.75 -6.86 -9.58
CA PHE A 576 -31.64 -7.22 -10.70
C PHE A 576 -31.15 -6.69 -12.05
N SER A 577 -30.52 -5.51 -12.06
CA SER A 577 -29.85 -4.89 -13.22
C SER A 577 -28.72 -5.72 -13.82
N GLN A 578 -28.14 -6.66 -13.07
CA GLN A 578 -27.01 -7.51 -13.43
C GLN A 578 -27.36 -9.02 -13.45
N SER A 579 -28.65 -9.37 -13.37
CA SER A 579 -29.17 -10.76 -13.37
C SER A 579 -28.84 -11.62 -14.61
N LEU A 580 -28.09 -11.08 -15.57
CA LEU A 580 -27.49 -11.84 -16.68
C LEU A 580 -26.16 -12.50 -16.31
N LEU A 581 -25.45 -12.03 -15.29
CA LEU A 581 -24.24 -12.67 -14.75
C LEU A 581 -24.60 -13.96 -14.00
N GLU A 582 -25.67 -13.91 -13.18
CA GLU A 582 -26.21 -15.05 -12.43
C GLU A 582 -26.58 -16.26 -13.32
N LYS A 583 -26.85 -16.05 -14.61
CA LYS A 583 -27.27 -17.08 -15.58
C LYS A 583 -26.14 -17.72 -16.38
N ARG A 584 -24.88 -17.40 -16.11
CA ARG A 584 -23.71 -17.89 -16.87
C ARG A 584 -22.80 -18.85 -16.08
N HIS A 585 -23.17 -19.20 -14.86
CA HIS A 585 -22.45 -20.12 -13.97
C HIS A 585 -23.14 -21.50 -13.90
#